data_AF-A0A842MS66-F1
#
_entry.id   AF-A0A842MS66-F1
#
_cell.length_a   1.000
_cell.length_b   1.000
_cell.length_c   1.000
_cell.angle_alpha   90.00
_cell.angle_beta   90.00
_cell.angle_gamma   90.00
#
_symmetry.space_group_name_H-M   'P 1'
#
loop_
_entity.id
_entity.type
_entity.pdbx_description
1 polymer ?
#
loop_
_entity_poly.entity_id
_entity_poly.type
_entity_poly.pdbx_seq_one_letter_code
_entity_poly.pdbx_strand_id
1 'polypeptide(L)' 'MIIPVRCFTCGKLVADKWEEFARRVKAGEEPGEVLNNLGIKRYCCRRMLLSHVEIIDEVLRFYEEAEKRREARMYYYQ' A
#
# COMPACT_ATOMS: atom_id res chain seq x y z
N MET A 1 -2.97 0.96 4.98
CA MET A 1 -1.63 1.42 5.46
C MET A 1 -0.62 1.06 4.39
N ILE A 2 0.62 1.56 4.46
CA ILE A 2 1.68 1.22 3.49
C ILE A 2 2.08 -0.26 3.62
N ILE A 3 2.54 -0.87 2.52
CA ILE A 3 2.99 -2.26 2.49
C ILE A 3 4.16 -2.49 3.46
N PRO A 4 4.20 -3.62 4.19
CA PRO A 4 5.35 -3.94 5.01
C PRO A 4 6.65 -4.01 4.19
N VAL A 5 7.71 -3.39 4.71
CA VAL A 5 9.05 -3.38 4.09
C VAL A 5 9.56 -4.81 3.85
N ARG A 6 9.37 -5.68 4.83
CA ARG A 6 9.78 -7.09 4.81
C ARG A 6 8.59 -8.00 5.12
N CYS A 7 8.63 -9.23 4.61
CA CYS A 7 7.64 -10.24 4.94
C CYS A 7 7.72 -10.62 6.43
N PHE A 8 6.55 -10.67 7.10
CA PHE A 8 6.44 -11.03 8.52
C PHE A 8 6.93 -12.43 8.87
N THR A 9 7.00 -13.34 7.90
CA THR A 9 7.42 -14.74 8.15
C THR A 9 8.84 -15.00 7.68
N CYS A 10 9.16 -14.64 6.42
CA CYS A 10 10.44 -14.97 5.80
C CYS A 10 11.51 -13.89 5.99
N GLY A 11 11.14 -12.68 6.43
CA GLY A 11 12.05 -11.53 6.55
C GLY A 11 12.58 -10.99 5.21
N LYS A 12 12.23 -11.60 4.08
CA LYS A 12 12.65 -11.14 2.74
C LYS A 12 12.04 -9.77 2.43
N LEU A 13 12.77 -8.95 1.68
CA LEU A 13 12.29 -7.68 1.14
C LEU A 13 11.07 -7.92 0.21
N VAL A 14 10.01 -7.13 0.41
CA VAL A 14 8.76 -7.22 -0.36
C VAL A 14 8.31 -5.86 -0.90
N ALA A 15 8.56 -4.77 -0.15
CA ALA A 15 8.09 -3.44 -0.53
C ALA A 15 8.65 -2.92 -1.87
N ASP A 16 9.86 -3.36 -2.26
CA ASP A 16 10.49 -3.01 -3.54
C ASP A 16 9.67 -3.45 -4.76
N LYS A 17 8.80 -4.46 -4.60
CA LYS A 17 8.06 -5.10 -5.69
C LYS A 17 6.59 -4.70 -5.75
N TRP A 18 6.12 -3.96 -4.76
CA TRP A 18 4.69 -3.65 -4.63
C TRP A 18 4.17 -2.80 -5.78
N GLU A 19 4.85 -1.72 -6.12
CA GLU A 19 4.39 -0.80 -7.17
C GLU A 19 4.26 -1.50 -8.54
N GLU A 20 5.23 -2.35 -8.88
CA GLU A 20 5.18 -3.11 -10.13
C GLU A 20 4.06 -4.16 -10.11
N PHE A 21 3.90 -4.88 -8.99
CA PHE A 21 2.80 -5.83 -8.80
C PHE A 21 1.44 -5.14 -8.93
N ALA A 22 1.22 -4.04 -8.22
CA ALA A 22 -0.03 -3.28 -8.24
C ALA A 22 -0.34 -2.73 -9.64
N ARG A 23 0.66 -2.21 -10.34
CA ARG A 23 0.50 -1.69 -11.72
C ARG A 23 0.08 -2.79 -12.70
N ARG A 24 0.71 -3.96 -12.65
CA ARG A 24 0.43 -5.08 -13.56
C ARG A 24 -0.93 -5.73 -13.27
N VAL A 25 -1.26 -5.92 -11.99
CA VAL A 25 -2.59 -6.42 -11.59
C VAL A 25 -3.68 -5.43 -11.98
N LYS A 26 -3.45 -4.11 -11.84
CA LYS A 26 -4.38 -3.07 -12.29
C LYS A 26 -4.53 -3.02 -13.81
N ALA A 27 -3.51 -3.42 -14.56
CA ALA A 27 -3.55 -3.58 -16.02
C ALA A 27 -4.32 -4.83 -16.47
N GLY A 28 -4.76 -5.69 -15.53
CA GLY A 28 -5.54 -6.89 -15.81
C GLY A 28 -4.71 -8.18 -15.95
N GLU A 29 -3.42 -8.15 -15.61
CA GLU A 29 -2.61 -9.37 -15.56
C GLU A 29 -2.99 -10.26 -14.36
N GLU A 30 -2.86 -11.58 -14.53
CA GLU A 30 -3.16 -12.54 -13.47
C GLU A 30 -2.14 -12.41 -12.31
N PRO A 31 -2.59 -12.21 -11.06
CA PRO A 31 -1.70 -11.96 -9.93
C PRO A 31 -0.66 -13.06 -9.68
N GLY A 32 -1.01 -14.33 -9.87
CA GLY A 32 -0.10 -15.47 -9.73
C GLY A 32 1.08 -15.42 -10.68
N GLU A 33 0.83 -15.15 -11.97
CA GLU A 33 1.84 -14.99 -13.01
C GLU A 33 2.73 -13.77 -12.77
N VAL A 34 2.14 -12.64 -12.34
CA VAL A 34 2.91 -11.45 -11.95
C VAL A 34 3.87 -11.78 -10.79
N LEU A 35 3.41 -12.52 -9.77
CA LEU A 35 4.25 -12.94 -8.65
C LEU A 35 5.36 -13.93 -9.06
N ASN A 36 5.08 -14.80 -10.04
CA ASN A 36 6.07 -15.71 -10.63
C ASN A 36 7.17 -14.90 -11.33
N ASN A 37 6.77 -13.94 -12.17
CA ASN A 37 7.68 -13.08 -12.92
C ASN A 37 8.54 -12.20 -12.01
N LEU A 38 8.00 -11.71 -10.89
CA LEU A 38 8.73 -10.95 -9.87
C LEU A 38 9.66 -11.82 -9.00
N GLY A 39 9.73 -13.14 -9.25
CA GLY A 39 10.64 -14.07 -8.56
C GLY A 39 10.23 -14.37 -7.12
N ILE A 40 8.96 -14.19 -6.76
CA ILE A 40 8.46 -14.40 -5.40
C ILE A 40 7.96 -15.85 -5.28
N LYS A 41 8.86 -16.76 -4.91
CA LYS A 41 8.52 -18.20 -4.88
C LYS A 41 7.74 -18.65 -3.64
N ARG A 42 8.07 -18.10 -2.47
CA ARG A 42 7.50 -18.57 -1.19
C ARG A 42 6.11 -17.99 -0.94
N TYR A 43 5.15 -18.84 -0.58
CA TYR A 43 3.77 -18.44 -0.28
C TYR A 43 3.68 -17.37 0.81
N CYS A 44 4.55 -17.43 1.82
CA CYS A 44 4.56 -16.50 2.94
C CYS A 44 4.95 -15.07 2.53
N CYS A 45 5.79 -14.92 1.51
CA CYS A 45 6.13 -13.61 0.96
C CYS A 45 5.07 -13.18 -0.11
N ARG A 46 4.41 -14.13 -0.80
CA ARG A 46 3.27 -13.84 -1.73
C ARG A 46 2.03 -13.28 -1.03
N ARG A 47 1.64 -13.85 0.12
CA ARG A 47 0.47 -13.38 0.89
C ARG A 47 0.60 -11.92 1.32
N MET A 48 1.82 -11.40 1.45
CA MET A 48 2.07 -9.99 1.78
C MET A 48 1.65 -9.05 0.66
N LEU A 49 1.71 -9.49 -0.60
CA LEU A 49 1.30 -8.70 -1.76
C LEU A 49 -0.17 -8.95 -2.08
N LEU A 50 -0.61 -10.20 -2.07
CA LEU A 50 -1.99 -10.57 -2.43
C LEU A 50 -3.04 -9.97 -1.49
N SER A 51 -2.74 -9.89 -0.19
CA SER A 51 -3.69 -9.44 0.83
C SER A 51 -3.48 -7.98 1.26
N HIS A 52 -2.60 -7.25 0.59
CA HIS A 52 -2.32 -5.86 0.95
C HIS A 52 -3.38 -4.91 0.40
N VAL A 53 -3.81 -3.96 1.23
CA VAL A 53 -4.76 -2.90 0.88
C VAL A 53 -4.18 -1.54 1.28
N GLU A 54 -4.01 -0.66 0.29
CA GLU A 54 -3.49 0.71 0.47
C GLU A 54 -4.58 1.66 0.96
N ILE A 55 -4.74 1.70 2.29
CA ILE A 55 -5.69 2.63 2.95
C ILE A 55 -5.03 4.01 3.26
N ILE A 56 -3.74 4.20 2.94
CA ILE A 56 -3.03 5.42 3.35
C ILE A 56 -3.63 6.68 2.71
N ASP A 57 -4.07 6.61 1.47
CA ASP A 57 -4.64 7.74 0.73
C ASP A 57 -5.99 8.20 1.29
N GLU A 58 -6.78 7.29 1.85
CA GLU A 58 -8.03 7.61 2.55
C GLU A 58 -7.76 8.33 3.87
N VAL A 59 -6.76 7.85 4.61
CA VAL A 59 -6.37 8.42 5.89
C VAL A 59 -5.77 9.82 5.72
N LEU A 60 -4.92 10.02 4.70
CA LEU A 60 -4.33 11.34 4.39
C LEU A 60 -5.42 12.39 4.11
N ARG A 61 -6.40 12.06 3.26
CA ARG A 61 -7.54 12.94 2.96
C ARG A 61 -8.29 13.36 4.23
N PHE A 62 -8.51 12.43 5.16
CA PHE A 62 -9.18 12.73 6.42
C PHE A 62 -8.39 13.75 7.27
N TYR A 63 -7.07 13.59 7.35
CA TYR A 63 -6.23 14.53 8.11
C TYR A 63 -6.16 15.91 7.46
N GLU A 64 -6.07 15.99 6.13
CA GLU A 64 -6.09 17.26 5.39
C GLU A 64 -7.41 18.03 5.62
N GLU A 65 -8.55 17.33 5.61
CA GLU A 65 -9.84 17.96 5.92
C GLU A 65 -9.94 18.43 7.38
N ALA A 66 -9.39 17.64 8.31
CA ALA A 66 -9.36 18.01 9.72
C ALA A 66 -8.47 19.24 9.98
N GLU A 67 -7.38 19.40 9.24
CA GLU A 67 -6.49 20.56 9.30
C GLU A 67 -7.17 21.81 8.76
N LYS A 68 -7.79 21.72 7.57
CA LYS A 68 -8.58 22.83 6.98
C LYS A 68 -9.70 23.32 7.92
N ARG A 69 -10.38 22.40 8.61
CA ARG A 69 -11.41 22.74 9.61
C ARG A 69 -10.83 23.45 10.83
N ARG A 70 -9.61 23.12 11.25
CA ARG A 70 -8.91 23.80 12.36
C ARG A 70 -8.48 25.19 11.96
N GLU A 71 -7.88 25.33 10.78
CA GLU A 71 -7.46 26.64 10.23
C GLU A 71 -8.66 27.57 10.05
N ALA A 72 -9.75 27.10 9.44
CA ALA A 72 -10.97 27.87 9.31
C ALA A 72 -11.50 28.33 10.68
N ARG A 73 -11.51 27.44 11.69
CA ARG A 73 -11.96 27.78 13.05
C ARG A 73 -11.05 28.82 13.72
N MET A 74 -9.73 28.74 13.54
CA MET A 74 -8.78 29.72 14.09
C MET A 74 -8.95 31.10 13.45
N TYR A 75 -9.14 31.17 12.12
CA TYR A 75 -9.38 32.42 11.40
C TYR A 75 -10.64 33.15 11.88
N TYR A 76 -11.70 32.42 12.25
CA TYR A 76 -12.94 33.01 12.78
C TYR A 76 -12.82 33.54 14.23
N TYR A 77 -11.79 33.14 14.99
CA TYR A 77 -11.56 33.59 16.38
C TYR A 77 -10.50 34.67 16.51
N GLN A 78 -9.87 35.07 15.39
CA GLN A 78 -8.99 36.22 15.27
C GLN A 78 -9.77 37.41 14.72
#